data_AF-A0A7A2LGU4-F1
#
_entry.id   AF-A0A7A2LGU4-F1
#
_cell.length_a   1.000
_cell.length_b   1.000
_cell.length_c   1.000
_cell.angle_alpha   90.00
_cell.angle_beta   90.00
_cell.angle_gamma   90.00
#
_symmetry.space_group_name_H-M   'P 1'
#
loop_
_entity.id
_entity.type
_entity.pdbx_description
1 polymer ?
#
loop_
_entity_poly.entity_id
_entity_poly.type
_entity_poly.pdbx_seq_one_letter_code
_entity_poly.pdbx_strand_id
1 'polypeptide(L)' 'PTTFLVNVNTLEALPLLQGATDAASFMARMDTVLQMYGEEKGTK' A
#
# COMPACT_ATOMS: atom_id res chain seq x y z
N PRO A 1 9.04 -7.23 11.59
CA PRO A 1 9.20 -5.81 11.21
C PRO A 1 7.88 -5.32 10.58
N THR A 2 7.51 -4.05 10.70
CA THR A 2 6.27 -3.51 10.11
C THR A 2 6.63 -2.51 9.03
N THR A 3 6.08 -2.67 7.82
CA THR A 3 6.36 -1.81 6.65
C THR A 3 5.11 -1.01 6.29
N PHE A 4 5.29 0.30 6.05
CA PHE A 4 4.22 1.24 5.73
C PHE A 4 4.44 1.84 4.33
N LEU A 5 3.35 2.13 3.60
CA LEU A 5 3.37 3.17 2.58
C LEU A 5 3.04 4.48 3.24
N VAL A 6 3.82 5.51 2.91
CA VAL A 6 3.56 6.87 3.39
C VAL A 6 3.36 7.75 2.18
N ASN A 7 2.19 8.39 2.11
CA ASN A 7 1.95 9.45 1.14
C ASN A 7 2.70 10.71 1.62
N VAL A 8 3.68 11.18 0.86
CA VAL A 8 4.50 12.33 1.26
C VAL A 8 3.74 13.67 1.21
N ASN A 9 2.65 13.74 0.45
CA ASN A 9 1.86 14.97 0.31
C ASN A 9 0.85 15.13 1.45
N THR A 10 0.27 14.03 1.94
CA THR A 10 -0.76 14.05 3.00
C THR A 10 -0.25 13.49 4.34
N LEU A 11 0.94 12.90 4.37
CA LEU A 11 1.53 12.14 5.47
C LEU A 11 0.67 10.96 5.95
N GLU A 12 -0.24 10.49 5.10
CA GLU A 12 -1.06 9.32 5.39
C GLU A 12 -0.21 8.05 5.33
N ALA A 13 -0.27 7.24 6.39
CA ALA A 13 0.49 6.01 6.51
C ALA A 13 -0.44 4.79 6.46
N LEU A 14 -0.26 3.96 5.45
CA LEU A 14 -1.01 2.72 5.27
C LEU A 14 -0.14 1.54 5.67
N PRO A 15 -0.59 0.69 6.60
CA PRO A 15 0.13 -0.53 6.93
C PRO A 15 0.06 -1.49 5.74
N LEU A 16 1.24 -1.83 5.20
CA LEU A 16 1.34 -2.81 4.13
C LEU A 16 1.54 -4.18 4.70
N LEU A 17 2.59 -4.34 5.49
CA LEU A 17 3.01 -5.64 5.99
C LEU A 17 3.30 -5.55 7.46
N GLN A 18 2.76 -6.49 8.22
CA GLN A 18 3.02 -6.65 9.63
C GLN A 18 3.68 -8.02 9.84
N GLY A 19 4.99 -8.05 10.07
CA GLY A 19 5.73 -9.28 10.40
C GLY A 19 6.86 -9.66 9.43
N ALA A 20 7.22 -10.94 9.39
CA ALA A 20 8.13 -11.51 8.40
C ALA A 20 7.30 -11.90 7.18
N THR A 21 7.40 -11.12 6.11
CA THR A 21 6.63 -11.34 4.89
C THR A 21 7.60 -11.52 3.73
N ASP A 22 7.28 -12.44 2.81
CA ASP A 22 8.04 -12.66 1.60
C ASP A 22 7.80 -11.56 0.54
N ALA A 23 8.73 -11.44 -0.40
CA ALA A 23 8.67 -10.40 -1.44
C ALA A 23 7.43 -10.54 -2.35
N ALA A 24 6.92 -11.76 -2.55
CA ALA A 24 5.73 -11.98 -3.38
C ALA A 24 4.46 -11.40 -2.72
N SER A 25 4.30 -11.65 -1.43
CA SER A 25 3.21 -11.14 -0.61
C SER A 25 3.29 -9.61 -0.45
N PHE A 26 4.50 -9.04 -0.42
CA PHE A 26 4.70 -7.59 -0.48
C PHE A 26 4.15 -6.99 -1.77
N MET A 27 4.54 -7.54 -2.93
CA MET A 27 4.11 -7.04 -4.24
C MET A 27 2.59 -7.17 -4.41
N ALA A 28 1.98 -8.28 -3.99
CA ALA A 28 0.53 -8.46 -4.05
C ALA A 28 -0.22 -7.43 -3.17
N ARG A 29 0.31 -7.15 -1.98
CA ARG A 29 -0.26 -6.12 -1.09
C ARG A 29 -0.07 -4.72 -1.65
N MET A 30 1.03 -4.47 -2.35
CA MET A 30 1.26 -3.22 -3.07
C MET A 30 0.28 -3.00 -4.20
N ASP A 31 0.09 -4.00 -5.06
CA ASP A 31 -0.87 -3.93 -6.15
C ASP A 31 -2.28 -3.66 -5.61
N THR A 32 -2.67 -4.30 -4.50
CA THR A 32 -3.97 -4.08 -3.87
C THR A 32 -4.13 -2.63 -3.39
N VAL A 33 -3.15 -2.08 -2.67
CA VAL A 33 -3.24 -0.71 -2.16
C VAL A 33 -3.21 0.30 -3.31
N LEU A 34 -2.36 0.09 -4.31
CA LEU A 34 -2.31 0.95 -5.49
C LEU A 34 -3.59 0.90 -6.32
N GLN A 35 -4.24 -0.27 -6.43
CA GLN A 35 -5.56 -0.40 -7.04
C GLN A 35 -6.62 0.37 -6.25
N MET A 36 -6.67 0.23 -4.92
CA MET A 36 -7.62 0.98 -4.08
C MET A 36 -7.46 2.51 -4.26
N TYR A 37 -6.23 3.01 -4.27
CA TYR A 37 -5.96 4.45 -4.48
C TYR A 37 -6.15 4.90 -5.94
N GLY A 38 -5.90 4.00 -6.91
CA GLY A 38 -6.08 4.26 -8.33
C GLY A 38 -7.55 4.30 -8.75
N GLU A 39 -8.38 3.40 -8.19
CA GLU A 39 -9.82 3.35 -8.39
C GLU A 39 -10.52 4.57 -7.78
N GLU A 40 -10.04 5.06 -6.64
CA GLU A 40 -10.54 6.29 -6.01
C GLU A 40 -10.30 7.55 -6.89
N LYS A 41 -9.30 7.51 -7.78
CA LYS A 41 -8.97 8.60 -8.72
C LYS A 41 -9.53 8.39 -10.13
N GLY A 42 -10.16 7.24 -10.40
CA GLY A 42 -10.60 6.78 -11.71
C GLY A 42 -12.09 6.97 -12.02
N THR A 43 -12.89 7.50 -11.10
CA THR A 43 -14.28 7.89 -11.38
C THR A 43 -14.35 9.36 -11.79
N LYS A 44 -14.15 9.62 -13.09
CA LYS A 44 -14.65 10.81 -13.79
C LYS A 44 -15.64 10.37 -14.86
#